data_AF-A0A8K0C787-F1
#
_entry.id   AF-A0A8K0C787-F1
#
_cell.length_a   1.000
_cell.length_b   1.000
_cell.length_c   1.000
_cell.angle_alpha   90.00
_cell.angle_beta   90.00
_cell.angle_gamma   90.00
#
_symmetry.space_group_name_H-M   'P 1'
#
loop_
_entity.id
_entity.type
_entity.pdbx_description
1 polymer ?
#
loop_
_entity_poly.entity_id
_entity_poly.type
_entity_poly.pdbx_seq_one_letter_code
_entity_poly.pdbx_strand_id
1 'polypeptide(L)'
;GPVDVKILGANQPLSAGRRYDLLCQSSGSRPPASITWWKNGQRLERTKETTSNDGNTTTSTLSFIARKEDDGKYLSCRAENKMLSADGLEDGWKLEIQYTPEARIILGTSLNPDTIREGTDVYFDCIINAHPHVYKVEWRHN
;
A
#
# COMPACT_ATOMS: atom_id res chain seq x y z
N GLY A 1 18.09 22.85 3.43
CA GLY A 1 17.02 21.93 3.81
C GLY A 1 17.64 20.67 4.38
N PRO A 2 16.85 19.60 4.62
CA PRO A 2 17.42 18.27 4.85
C PRO A 2 18.34 17.85 3.69
N VAL A 3 19.30 16.99 3.98
CA VAL A 3 20.28 16.47 3.00
C VAL A 3 19.89 15.08 2.52
N ASP A 4 19.21 14.31 3.37
CA ASP A 4 18.76 12.96 3.06
C ASP A 4 17.39 12.68 3.67
N VAL A 5 16.64 11.78 3.02
CA VAL A 5 15.39 11.19 3.54
C VAL A 5 15.27 9.76 3.05
N LYS A 6 14.92 8.85 3.96
CA LYS A 6 14.83 7.42 3.63
C LYS A 6 13.77 6.71 4.44
N ILE A 7 12.99 5.86 3.78
CA ILE A 7 12.11 4.92 4.46
C ILE A 7 12.86 3.62 4.74
N LEU A 8 12.94 3.28 6.02
CA LEU A 8 13.60 2.09 6.52
C LEU A 8 12.73 0.87 6.26
N GLY A 9 13.30 -0.17 5.64
CA GLY A 9 12.57 -1.40 5.28
C GLY A 9 11.60 -1.24 4.10
N ALA A 10 11.79 -0.23 3.26
CA ALA A 10 11.04 -0.06 2.02
C ALA A 10 11.18 -1.27 1.07
N ASN A 11 10.28 -1.35 0.07
CA ASN A 11 10.26 -2.38 -0.97
C ASN A 11 10.03 -3.82 -0.48
N GLN A 12 9.48 -3.98 0.72
CA GLN A 12 9.03 -5.30 1.21
C GLN A 12 7.52 -5.46 0.98
N PRO A 13 7.05 -6.64 0.55
CA PRO A 13 5.64 -6.93 0.46
C PRO A 13 4.97 -6.86 1.83
N LEU A 14 3.77 -6.27 1.89
CA LEU A 14 2.96 -6.18 3.10
C LEU A 14 1.73 -7.08 2.97
N SER A 15 1.22 -7.63 4.06
CA SER A 15 0.01 -8.46 4.04
C SER A 15 -1.23 -7.63 4.39
N ALA A 16 -2.28 -7.76 3.59
CA ALA A 16 -3.56 -7.11 3.85
C ALA A 16 -4.12 -7.49 5.24
N GLY A 17 -4.74 -6.52 5.92
CA GLY A 17 -5.28 -6.67 7.26
C GLY A 17 -4.26 -6.56 8.39
N ARG A 18 -2.95 -6.55 8.10
CA ARG A 18 -1.91 -6.37 9.11
C ARG A 18 -1.57 -4.90 9.36
N ARG A 19 -1.19 -4.61 10.60
CA ARG A 19 -0.64 -3.31 11.02
C ARG A 19 0.88 -3.34 10.94
N TYR A 20 1.46 -2.26 10.43
CA TYR A 20 2.89 -2.02 10.27
C TYR A 20 3.26 -0.67 10.87
N ASP A 21 4.43 -0.60 11.50
CA ASP A 21 5.04 0.65 11.92
C ASP A 21 6.20 0.97 10.97
N LEU A 22 5.92 1.81 9.97
CA LEU A 22 6.87 2.19 8.93
C LEU A 22 7.69 3.39 9.40
N LEU A 23 9.01 3.37 9.18
CA LEU A 23 9.93 4.37 9.71
C LEU A 23 10.55 5.16 8.58
N CYS A 24 10.41 6.49 8.61
CA CYS A 24 11.11 7.40 7.71
C CYS A 24 12.10 8.23 8.53
N GLN A 25 13.32 8.35 8.05
CA GLN A 25 14.40 9.08 8.68
C GLN A 25 14.89 10.16 7.75
N SER A 26 15.06 11.38 8.25
CA SER A 26 15.71 12.48 7.55
C SER A 26 16.90 12.99 8.35
N SER A 27 17.96 13.43 7.67
CA SER A 27 19.18 13.93 8.31
C SER A 27 19.71 15.20 7.63
N GLY A 28 20.57 15.94 8.36
CA GLY A 28 21.28 17.10 7.83
C GLY A 28 20.48 18.39 7.79
N SER A 29 19.37 18.49 8.55
CA SER A 29 18.57 19.71 8.64
C SER A 29 18.74 20.38 10.00
N ARG A 30 19.10 21.68 10.00
CA ARG A 30 19.04 22.56 11.19
C ARG A 30 18.35 23.87 10.83
N PRO A 31 17.21 24.25 11.45
CA PRO A 31 16.42 23.48 12.43
C PRO A 31 15.94 22.10 11.92
N PRO A 32 15.47 21.20 12.81
CA PRO A 32 15.00 19.88 12.41
C PRO A 32 13.92 19.95 11.32
N ALA A 33 13.98 19.04 10.35
CA ALA A 33 12.94 18.94 9.32
C ALA A 33 11.68 18.29 9.91
N SER A 34 10.51 18.66 9.39
CA SER A 34 9.23 17.97 9.64
C SER A 34 9.02 16.89 8.59
N ILE A 35 8.58 15.70 9.00
CA ILE A 35 8.35 14.57 8.09
C ILE A 35 6.86 14.27 7.96
N THR A 36 6.34 14.34 6.74
CA THR A 36 4.94 14.01 6.42
C THR A 36 4.83 12.75 5.58
N TRP A 37 3.77 11.96 5.78
CA TRP A 37 3.52 10.73 5.04
C TRP A 37 2.36 10.89 4.06
N TRP A 38 2.50 10.28 2.88
CA TRP A 38 1.57 10.43 1.77
C TRP A 38 1.32 9.09 1.11
N LYS A 39 0.06 8.80 0.80
CA LYS A 39 -0.34 7.64 -0.01
C LYS A 39 -1.14 8.12 -1.22
N ASN A 40 -0.57 7.95 -2.42
CA ASN A 40 -1.16 8.39 -3.68
C ASN A 40 -1.60 9.86 -3.65
N GLY A 41 -0.75 10.74 -3.09
CA GLY A 41 -1.03 12.17 -2.95
C GLY A 41 -1.96 12.55 -1.79
N GLN A 42 -2.47 11.60 -1.01
CA GLN A 42 -3.25 11.88 0.20
C GLN A 42 -2.39 11.79 1.45
N ARG A 43 -2.42 12.84 2.28
CA ARG A 43 -1.68 12.89 3.54
C ARG A 43 -2.23 11.90 4.56
N LEU A 44 -1.33 11.27 5.32
CA LEU A 44 -1.64 10.34 6.40
C LEU A 44 -1.33 10.99 7.76
N GLU A 45 -2.25 10.82 8.72
CA GLU A 45 -2.19 11.54 10.00
C GLU A 45 -1.73 10.70 11.20
N ARG A 46 -1.71 9.36 11.08
CA ARG A 46 -1.33 8.45 12.18
C ARG A 46 0.18 8.30 12.31
N THR A 47 0.85 9.41 12.60
CA THR A 47 2.31 9.51 12.61
C THR A 47 2.82 9.95 13.97
N LYS A 48 4.03 9.52 14.33
CA LYS A 48 4.75 9.98 15.52
C LYS A 48 6.15 10.39 15.10
N GLU A 49 6.51 11.64 15.35
CA GLU A 49 7.83 12.18 15.06
C GLU A 49 8.70 12.26 16.31
N THR A 50 9.98 12.00 16.16
CA THR A 50 11.02 12.20 17.16
C THR A 50 12.24 12.84 16.51
N THR A 51 12.98 13.62 17.28
CA THR A 51 14.22 14.27 16.82
C THR A 51 15.37 13.82 17.71
N SER A 52 16.54 13.61 17.12
CA SER A 52 17.77 13.32 17.85
C SER A 52 18.18 14.50 18.75
N ASN A 53 18.91 14.21 19.83
CA ASN A 53 19.34 15.22 20.80
C ASN A 53 20.21 16.34 20.18
N ASP A 54 20.94 16.02 19.11
CA ASP A 54 21.77 16.98 18.37
C ASP A 54 20.98 17.78 17.30
N GLY A 55 19.68 17.53 17.19
CA GLY A 55 18.77 18.17 16.24
C GLY A 55 19.03 17.85 14.77
N ASN A 56 19.97 16.95 14.47
CA ASN A 56 20.41 16.69 13.10
C ASN A 56 19.51 15.71 12.35
N THR A 57 18.82 14.84 13.08
CA THR A 57 18.03 13.73 12.54
C THR A 57 16.61 13.79 13.06
N THR A 58 15.63 13.74 12.15
CA THR A 58 14.22 13.55 12.48
C THR A 58 13.80 12.16 12.01
N THR A 59 13.09 11.43 12.85
CA THR A 59 12.49 10.13 12.52
C THR A 59 10.98 10.21 12.68
N SER A 60 10.23 9.72 11.71
CA SER A 60 8.77 9.63 11.75
C SER A 60 8.33 8.18 11.61
N THR A 61 7.48 7.74 12.53
CA THR A 61 6.83 6.42 12.49
C THR A 61 5.39 6.57 12.03
N LEU A 62 5.03 5.90 10.93
CA LEU A 62 3.66 5.78 10.45
C LEU A 62 3.05 4.44 10.88
N SER A 63 1.94 4.50 11.60
CA SER A 63 1.11 3.33 11.89
C SER A 63 0.18 3.03 10.72
N PHE A 64 0.62 2.15 9.83
CA PHE A 64 -0.06 1.77 8.59
C PHE A 64 -0.85 0.47 8.75
N ILE A 65 -2.11 0.43 8.29
CA ILE A 65 -2.89 -0.82 8.18
C ILE A 65 -3.04 -1.10 6.70
N ALA A 66 -2.37 -2.14 6.21
CA ALA A 66 -2.40 -2.52 4.80
C ALA A 66 -3.78 -3.04 4.40
N ARG A 67 -4.31 -2.56 3.28
CA ARG A 67 -5.57 -3.06 2.68
C ARG A 67 -5.32 -3.53 1.26
N LYS A 68 -6.13 -4.47 0.75
CA LYS A 68 -6.00 -4.96 -0.64
C LYS A 68 -6.11 -3.82 -1.65
N GLU A 69 -6.90 -2.78 -1.36
CA GLU A 69 -7.04 -1.63 -2.25
C GLU A 69 -5.80 -0.74 -2.28
N ASP A 70 -4.85 -0.94 -1.37
CA ASP A 70 -3.58 -0.21 -1.34
C ASP A 70 -2.51 -0.85 -2.23
N ASP A 71 -2.77 -2.04 -2.77
CA ASP A 71 -1.88 -2.68 -3.72
C ASP A 71 -1.62 -1.77 -4.93
N GLY A 72 -0.35 -1.62 -5.27
CA GLY A 72 0.10 -0.75 -6.35
C GLY A 72 0.02 0.76 -6.08
N LYS A 73 -0.46 1.22 -4.92
CA LYS A 73 -0.42 2.65 -4.57
C LYS A 73 1.00 3.07 -4.15
N TYR A 74 1.36 4.32 -4.45
CA TYR A 74 2.64 4.89 -4.05
C TYR A 74 2.57 5.43 -2.62
N LEU A 75 3.44 4.95 -1.73
CA LEU A 75 3.63 5.47 -0.38
C LEU A 75 4.94 6.26 -0.33
N SER A 76 4.90 7.49 0.18
CA SER A 76 6.08 8.32 0.34
C SER A 76 6.12 9.06 1.67
N CYS A 77 7.34 9.40 2.10
CA CYS A 77 7.58 10.33 3.17
C CYS A 77 8.33 11.55 2.63
N ARG A 78 7.94 12.73 3.09
CA ARG A 78 8.49 14.02 2.67
C ARG A 78 9.09 14.74 3.85
N ALA A 79 10.36 15.11 3.75
CA ALA A 79 11.06 15.90 4.74
C ALA A 79 11.19 17.35 4.26
N GLU A 80 10.62 18.27 5.03
CA GLU A 80 10.61 19.70 4.71
C GLU A 80 11.08 20.53 5.91
N ASN A 81 11.81 21.61 5.64
CA ASN A 81 12.17 22.59 6.65
C ASN A 81 11.60 23.96 6.23
N LYS A 82 10.46 24.33 6.82
CA LYS A 82 9.72 25.55 6.46
C LYS A 82 10.48 26.86 6.71
N MET A 83 11.56 26.82 7.49
CA MET A 83 12.41 27.98 7.76
C MET A 83 13.45 28.22 6.66
N LEU A 84 13.64 27.24 5.77
CA LEU A 84 14.59 27.32 4.66
C LEU A 84 13.80 27.34 3.35
N SER A 85 14.20 28.19 2.41
CA SER A 85 13.61 28.31 1.07
C SER A 85 13.91 27.11 0.15
N ALA A 86 14.52 26.05 0.68
CA ALA A 86 14.94 24.89 -0.08
C ALA A 86 13.79 23.91 -0.24
N ASP A 87 13.70 23.29 -1.42
CA ASP A 87 12.73 22.24 -1.70
C ASP A 87 12.89 21.06 -0.71
N GLY A 88 11.75 20.46 -0.36
CA GLY A 88 11.73 19.25 0.46
C GLY A 88 12.31 18.05 -0.27
N LEU A 89 12.77 17.05 0.50
CA LEU A 89 13.17 15.75 -0.04
C LEU A 89 12.03 14.75 0.12
N GLU A 90 11.92 13.81 -0.81
CA GLU A 90 10.92 12.74 -0.78
C GLU A 90 11.59 11.38 -1.03
N ASP A 91 11.21 10.37 -0.25
CA ASP A 91 11.48 8.96 -0.55
C ASP A 91 10.18 8.18 -0.51
N GLY A 92 10.06 7.12 -1.30
CA GLY A 92 8.82 6.38 -1.45
C GLY A 92 8.92 5.18 -2.37
N TRP A 93 7.98 4.25 -2.21
CA TRP A 93 7.88 3.08 -3.08
C TRP A 93 6.43 2.73 -3.41
N LYS A 94 6.27 1.93 -4.47
CA LYS A 94 4.99 1.33 -4.85
C LYS A 94 4.72 0.14 -3.95
N LEU A 95 3.63 0.19 -3.20
CA LEU A 95 3.22 -0.87 -2.29
C LEU A 95 2.91 -2.16 -3.06
N GLU A 96 3.47 -3.27 -2.58
CA GLU A 96 3.04 -4.62 -2.95
C GLU A 96 2.27 -5.20 -1.77
N ILE A 97 0.95 -5.38 -1.93
CA ILE A 97 0.07 -5.88 -0.87
C ILE A 97 -0.39 -7.29 -1.22
N GLN A 98 0.01 -8.25 -0.40
CA GLN A 98 -0.40 -9.65 -0.52
C GLN A 98 -1.71 -9.90 0.22
N TYR A 99 -2.61 -10.65 -0.41
CA TYR A 99 -3.92 -11.02 0.12
C TYR A 99 -4.37 -12.38 -0.39
N THR A 100 -5.18 -13.06 0.42
CA THR A 100 -5.72 -14.39 0.09
C THR A 100 -6.68 -14.31 -1.10
N PRO A 101 -6.76 -15.36 -1.93
CA PRO A 101 -7.68 -15.39 -3.06
C PRO A 101 -9.15 -15.25 -2.65
N GLU A 102 -9.86 -14.32 -3.29
CA GLU A 102 -11.31 -14.19 -3.25
C GLU A 102 -11.88 -14.73 -4.57
N ALA A 103 -12.56 -15.87 -4.53
CA ALA A 103 -13.18 -16.48 -5.71
C ALA A 103 -14.69 -16.22 -5.73
N ARG A 104 -15.22 -15.91 -6.91
CA ARG A 104 -16.66 -15.77 -7.14
C ARG A 104 -17.05 -16.53 -8.40
N ILE A 105 -18.05 -17.38 -8.28
CA ILE A 105 -18.62 -18.11 -9.41
C ILE A 105 -19.80 -17.29 -9.94
N ILE A 106 -19.81 -17.08 -11.24
CA ILE A 106 -20.94 -16.45 -11.94
C ILE A 106 -21.34 -17.35 -13.11
N LEU A 107 -22.61 -17.26 -13.53
CA LEU A 107 -23.02 -17.84 -14.80
C LEU A 107 -22.13 -17.25 -15.90
N GLY A 108 -21.77 -18.07 -16.89
CA GLY A 108 -20.96 -17.65 -18.03
C GLY A 108 -21.39 -16.29 -18.55
N THR A 109 -20.45 -15.37 -18.69
CA THR A 109 -20.70 -13.95 -19.01
C THR A 109 -21.50 -13.73 -20.31
N SER A 110 -21.57 -14.71 -21.21
CA SER A 110 -22.38 -14.67 -22.42
C SER A 110 -23.76 -15.33 -22.30
N LEU A 111 -24.12 -15.87 -21.14
CA LEU A 111 -25.38 -16.58 -20.89
C LEU A 111 -26.37 -15.65 -20.20
N ASN A 112 -27.63 -15.68 -20.64
CA ASN A 112 -28.74 -15.00 -19.97
C ASN A 112 -29.54 -16.01 -19.12
N PRO A 113 -29.54 -15.86 -17.78
CA PRO A 113 -30.26 -16.74 -16.86
C PRO A 113 -31.74 -16.98 -17.23
N ASP A 114 -32.42 -15.94 -17.72
CA ASP A 114 -33.87 -15.98 -17.98
C ASP A 114 -34.24 -16.80 -19.23
N THR A 115 -33.25 -17.14 -20.05
CA THR A 115 -33.45 -17.85 -21.33
C THR A 115 -33.02 -19.31 -21.29
N ILE A 116 -32.46 -19.77 -20.17
CA ILE A 116 -31.94 -21.13 -20.03
C ILE A 116 -33.11 -22.12 -19.92
N ARG A 117 -33.04 -23.19 -20.71
CA ARG A 117 -34.03 -24.28 -20.72
C ARG A 117 -33.36 -25.62 -20.47
N GLU A 118 -34.12 -26.60 -20.01
CA GLU A 118 -33.65 -27.98 -19.90
C GLU A 118 -33.07 -28.48 -21.23
N GLY A 119 -31.94 -29.19 -21.16
CA GLY A 119 -31.19 -29.62 -22.34
C GLY A 119 -30.26 -28.56 -22.95
N THR A 120 -30.18 -27.35 -22.37
CA THR A 120 -29.21 -26.33 -22.79
C THR A 120 -27.89 -26.52 -22.04
N ASP A 121 -26.77 -26.48 -22.77
CA ASP A 121 -25.44 -26.46 -22.17
C ASP A 121 -25.18 -25.11 -21.50
N VAL A 122 -24.66 -25.17 -20.27
CA VAL A 122 -24.27 -23.99 -19.50
C VAL A 122 -22.85 -24.12 -18.99
N TYR A 123 -22.22 -22.99 -18.73
CA TYR A 123 -20.91 -22.93 -18.12
C TYR A 123 -20.87 -21.82 -17.07
N PHE A 124 -19.86 -21.87 -16.22
CA PHE A 124 -19.64 -20.88 -15.17
C PHE A 124 -18.26 -20.28 -15.29
N ASP A 125 -18.18 -18.98 -15.07
CA ASP A 125 -16.91 -18.26 -14.95
C ASP A 125 -16.51 -18.20 -13.46
N CYS A 126 -15.25 -18.53 -13.16
CA CYS A 126 -14.66 -18.33 -11.83
C CYS A 126 -13.77 -17.09 -11.87
N ILE A 127 -14.26 -16.02 -11.24
CA ILE A 127 -13.52 -14.77 -11.12
C ILE A 127 -12.72 -14.82 -9.82
N ILE A 128 -11.39 -14.77 -9.92
CA ILE A 128 -10.48 -14.86 -8.78
C ILE A 128 -9.70 -13.55 -8.65
N ASN A 129 -9.78 -12.94 -7.48
CA ASN A 129 -8.94 -11.81 -7.11
C ASN A 129 -7.91 -12.24 -6.06
N ALA A 130 -6.62 -12.20 -6.40
CA ALA A 130 -5.54 -12.67 -5.52
C ALA A 130 -4.22 -11.97 -5.82
N HIS A 131 -3.42 -11.73 -4.78
CA HIS A 131 -2.02 -11.33 -4.94
C HIS A 131 -1.15 -12.06 -3.89
N PRO A 132 -0.18 -12.91 -4.30
CA PRO A 132 0.18 -13.24 -5.68
C PRO A 132 -0.91 -14.05 -6.40
N HIS A 133 -0.74 -14.23 -7.72
CA HIS A 133 -1.67 -15.01 -8.54
C HIS A 133 -1.79 -16.46 -8.04
N VAL A 134 -3.00 -17.02 -8.14
CA VAL A 134 -3.27 -18.42 -7.81
C VAL A 134 -2.58 -19.37 -8.77
N TYR A 135 -2.09 -20.50 -8.27
CA TYR A 135 -1.45 -21.55 -9.07
C TYR A 135 -2.37 -22.76 -9.34
N LYS A 136 -3.49 -22.88 -8.61
CA LYS A 136 -4.41 -24.00 -8.71
C LYS A 136 -5.86 -23.52 -8.52
N VAL A 137 -6.75 -24.00 -9.39
CA VAL A 137 -8.20 -23.81 -9.29
C VAL A 137 -8.86 -25.18 -9.40
N GLU A 138 -9.79 -25.48 -8.48
CA GLU A 138 -10.54 -26.73 -8.48
C GLU A 138 -12.05 -26.42 -8.50
N TRP A 139 -12.77 -27.10 -9.38
CA TRP A 139 -14.23 -27.06 -9.43
C TRP A 139 -14.81 -28.28 -8.72
N ARG A 140 -15.81 -28.07 -7.87
CA ARG A 140 -16.50 -29.12 -7.12
C ARG A 140 -18.01 -28.91 -7.23
N HIS A 141 -18.75 -30.00 -7.41
CA HIS A 141 -20.20 -30.05 -7.42
C HIS A 141 -20.62 -31.21 -6.51
N ASN A 142 -21.69 -31.03 -5.73
CA ASN A 142 -22.23 -32.07 -4.84
C ASN A 142 -23.39 -32.81 -5.50
#